data_AF-A0A0R3ABL0-F1
#
_entry.id   AF-A0A0R3ABL0-F1
#
_cell.length_a   1.000
_cell.length_b   1.000
_cell.length_c   1.000
_cell.angle_alpha   90.00
_cell.angle_beta   90.00
_cell.angle_gamma   90.00
#
_symmetry.space_group_name_H-M   'P 1'
#
loop_
_entity.id
_entity.type
_entity.pdbx_description
1 polymer ?
#
loop_
_entity_poly.entity_id
_entity_poly.type
_entity_poly.pdbx_seq_one_letter_code
_entity_poly.pdbx_strand_id
1 'polypeptide(L)'
;MGSALRAGMTLLVISLLFLAFNLVWVPKLPNVRWDVSYTQIHTLSPSTRQLLTTLEHPLDLYYFNAINAPQRSQAMSRYGRRVEDMLKEVEKAANGMINLHVINPTPFSEDAYKAGLFGLDDTQGFLGLIGTRAGHSAQRIDLFSPEHEPLLEYEISHLLHKLTHPERPTIGLLSGLALDEPAGELLEQMREQFNVVELAPTIAQVPSSITALMVVQPRALPERALYAIEQALMRGAKLMVFIDPVSEIAAQAISTNARLDALLTAWGIQMPADTLLVDNLYASSATPGPGMPKVLHPARLELPRQAMNPTDPSTWKVDAVTVSSSGALSLSNNNRTLLTPLLQSSRQSALVDAERFASATTFDSLIDETATTGERHVIAARVEGPAYSVFPDGFKDLPPGMQRAEQIQVVVVADTDVLADAVNTAQPNGNTQFVLNTLDNLAAPEILRRIQPRVITQPLHRLEHMREEAAQAYRKSAVELERRHEHTEQAWQRLNPEHASLVTQAVDTNTQLQALNKERLQLPIELHALKAQAYAPLQRFERYLKGLMIATMPLLLCLIAWSLVLYQRRRRSAAPAAYD
;
A
#
# COMPACT_ATOMS: atom_id res chain seq x y z
N MET A 1 -16.57 4.35 71.79
CA MET A 1 -17.53 3.95 70.74
C MET A 1 -18.03 5.11 69.86
N GLY A 2 -17.98 6.39 70.28
CA GLY A 2 -18.46 7.52 69.46
C GLY A 2 -17.55 7.97 68.30
N SER A 3 -16.23 7.72 68.33
CA SER A 3 -15.31 8.14 67.26
C SER A 3 -15.36 7.23 66.03
N ALA A 4 -15.53 5.92 66.21
CA ALA A 4 -15.63 4.96 65.12
C ALA A 4 -16.93 5.12 64.31
N LEU A 5 -18.05 5.44 64.97
CA LEU A 5 -19.31 5.74 64.27
C LEU A 5 -19.22 7.05 63.46
N ARG A 6 -18.58 8.09 64.02
CA ARG A 6 -18.36 9.37 63.30
C ARG A 6 -17.42 9.19 62.11
N ALA A 7 -16.36 8.40 62.25
CA ALA A 7 -15.45 8.07 61.15
C ALA A 7 -16.13 7.21 60.05
N GLY A 8 -17.01 6.29 60.44
CA GLY A 8 -17.81 5.51 59.48
C GLY A 8 -18.80 6.39 58.72
N MET A 9 -19.46 7.33 59.42
CA MET A 9 -20.43 8.24 58.81
C MET A 9 -19.77 9.25 57.86
N THR A 10 -18.59 9.78 58.20
CA THR A 10 -17.85 10.67 57.29
C THR A 10 -17.36 9.93 56.05
N LEU A 11 -16.88 8.69 56.17
CA LEU A 11 -16.51 7.85 55.03
C LEU A 11 -17.70 7.57 54.11
N LEU A 12 -18.88 7.31 54.68
CA LEU A 12 -20.09 7.02 53.92
C LEU A 12 -20.56 8.28 53.16
N VAL A 13 -20.53 9.45 53.80
CA VAL A 13 -20.85 10.74 53.18
C VAL A 13 -19.86 11.09 52.06
N ILE A 14 -18.55 10.90 52.28
CA ILE A 14 -17.52 11.14 51.25
C ILE A 14 -17.71 10.18 50.07
N SER A 15 -18.03 8.91 50.32
CA SER A 15 -18.29 7.92 49.27
C SER A 15 -19.52 8.27 48.44
N LEU A 16 -20.61 8.70 49.09
CA LEU A 16 -21.81 9.19 48.41
C LEU A 16 -21.56 10.46 47.59
N LEU A 17 -20.79 11.41 48.14
CA LEU A 17 -20.39 12.62 47.41
C LEU A 17 -19.49 12.30 46.22
N PHE A 18 -18.56 11.37 46.37
CA PHE A 18 -17.70 10.90 45.28
C PHE A 18 -18.52 10.21 44.19
N LEU A 19 -19.49 9.36 44.55
CA LEU A 19 -20.38 8.71 43.61
C LEU A 19 -21.25 9.72 42.86
N ALA A 20 -21.84 10.68 43.57
CA ALA A 20 -22.64 11.76 42.97
C ALA A 20 -21.79 12.66 42.05
N PHE A 21 -20.56 12.97 42.46
CA PHE A 21 -19.61 13.70 41.63
C PHE A 21 -19.27 12.92 40.35
N ASN A 22 -18.98 11.63 40.46
CA ASN A 22 -18.66 10.79 39.31
C ASN A 22 -19.85 10.63 38.35
N LEU A 23 -21.07 10.47 38.87
CA LEU A 23 -22.27 10.29 38.04
C LEU A 23 -22.69 11.58 37.31
N VAL A 24 -22.54 12.75 37.95
CA VAL A 24 -23.12 14.01 37.46
C VAL A 24 -22.08 14.90 36.77
N TRP A 25 -20.86 14.95 37.28
CA TRP A 25 -19.86 15.92 36.83
C TRP A 25 -18.88 15.33 35.82
N VAL A 26 -18.47 14.06 35.96
CA VAL A 26 -17.56 13.41 34.99
C VAL A 26 -18.12 13.38 33.56
N PRO A 27 -19.42 13.13 33.31
CA PRO A 27 -19.99 13.19 31.96
C PRO A 27 -20.08 14.61 31.39
N LYS A 28 -20.04 15.65 32.25
CA LYS A 28 -20.15 17.07 31.87
C LYS A 28 -18.81 17.77 31.71
N LEU A 29 -17.72 17.16 32.17
CA LEU A 29 -16.39 17.68 31.89
C LEU A 29 -16.16 17.57 30.37
N PRO A 30 -15.69 18.65 29.70
CA PRO A 30 -15.28 18.53 28.31
C PRO A 30 -14.27 17.39 28.22
N ASN A 31 -14.45 16.49 27.27
CA ASN A 31 -13.49 15.43 26.93
C ASN A 31 -12.20 16.08 26.39
N VAL A 32 -11.45 16.74 27.26
CA VAL A 32 -10.07 17.15 27.02
C VAL A 32 -9.26 15.87 27.13
N ARG A 33 -9.37 15.04 26.08
CA ARG A 33 -8.45 13.93 25.87
C ARG A 33 -7.15 14.57 25.43
N TRP A 34 -6.29 14.90 26.40
CA TRP A 34 -4.89 15.08 26.07
C TRP A 34 -4.42 13.76 25.48
N ASP A 35 -4.21 13.75 24.17
CA ASP A 35 -3.63 12.61 23.49
C ASP A 35 -2.15 12.55 23.88
N VAL A 36 -1.88 11.94 25.05
CA VAL A 36 -0.52 11.68 25.55
C VAL A 36 0.09 10.47 24.84
N SER A 37 -0.54 9.95 23.77
CA SER A 37 0.15 9.00 22.90
C SER A 37 1.28 9.72 22.17
N TYR A 38 2.45 9.08 22.10
CA TYR A 38 3.65 9.62 21.46
C TYR A 38 3.40 10.05 19.99
N THR A 39 2.37 9.51 19.34
CA THR A 39 2.06 9.69 17.92
C THR A 39 0.78 10.49 17.64
N GLN A 40 0.12 11.07 18.66
CA GLN A 40 -1.12 11.84 18.54
C GLN A 40 -2.17 11.19 17.62
N ILE A 41 -2.30 9.87 17.69
CA ILE A 41 -3.05 9.08 16.69
C ILE A 41 -4.54 9.46 16.66
N HIS A 42 -5.08 10.10 17.70
CA HIS A 42 -6.49 10.50 17.78
C HIS A 42 -6.74 11.93 17.30
N THR A 43 -5.75 12.62 16.73
CA THR A 43 -5.89 14.01 16.29
C THR A 43 -5.71 14.13 14.78
N LEU A 44 -6.60 14.85 14.08
CA LEU A 44 -6.45 15.16 12.65
C LEU A 44 -5.20 15.98 12.35
N SER A 45 -4.55 15.70 11.22
CA SER A 45 -3.42 16.50 10.73
C SER A 45 -3.85 17.94 10.40
N PRO A 46 -2.90 18.90 10.42
CA PRO A 46 -3.18 20.27 10.00
C PRO A 46 -3.77 20.36 8.59
N SER A 47 -3.27 19.53 7.67
CA SER A 47 -3.71 19.45 6.27
C SER A 47 -5.16 19.01 6.15
N THR A 48 -5.57 17.99 6.90
CA THR A 48 -6.96 17.52 6.94
C THR A 48 -7.89 18.59 7.52
N ARG A 49 -7.47 19.28 8.61
CA ARG A 49 -8.27 20.40 9.15
C ARG A 49 -8.45 21.51 8.13
N GLN A 50 -7.41 21.86 7.39
CA GLN A 50 -7.48 22.85 6.32
C GLN A 50 -8.46 22.41 5.21
N LEU A 51 -8.41 21.15 4.78
CA LEU A 51 -9.37 20.59 3.82
C LEU A 51 -10.82 20.74 4.33
N LEU A 52 -11.07 20.45 5.60
CA LEU A 52 -12.41 20.58 6.19
C LEU A 52 -12.89 22.03 6.26
N THR A 53 -11.99 23.00 6.42
CA THR A 53 -12.37 24.43 6.37
C THR A 53 -12.70 24.94 4.97
N THR A 54 -12.29 24.22 3.92
CA THR A 54 -12.57 24.58 2.52
C THR A 54 -13.87 23.97 1.98
N LEU A 55 -14.63 23.25 2.81
CA LEU A 55 -15.92 22.69 2.42
C LEU A 55 -16.93 23.82 2.16
N GLU A 56 -17.47 23.88 0.95
CA GLU A 56 -18.48 24.88 0.57
C GLU A 56 -19.92 24.39 0.75
N HIS A 57 -20.12 23.07 0.71
CA HIS A 57 -21.44 22.43 0.80
C HIS A 57 -21.47 21.35 1.87
N PRO A 58 -22.63 21.15 2.55
CA PRO A 58 -22.77 20.08 3.52
C PRO A 58 -22.66 18.70 2.86
N LEU A 59 -22.04 17.76 3.57
CA LEU A 59 -21.84 16.37 3.16
C LEU A 59 -22.48 15.44 4.19
N ASP A 60 -23.13 14.38 3.72
CA ASP A 60 -23.62 13.32 4.60
C ASP A 60 -22.72 12.09 4.47
N LEU A 61 -22.27 11.56 5.61
CA LEU A 61 -21.41 10.39 5.69
C LEU A 61 -22.16 9.26 6.41
N TYR A 62 -22.36 8.14 5.74
CA TYR A 62 -22.98 6.94 6.27
C TYR A 62 -21.91 5.88 6.52
N TYR A 63 -21.53 5.71 7.78
CA TYR A 63 -20.54 4.73 8.20
C TYR A 63 -21.24 3.44 8.63
N PHE A 64 -21.03 2.36 7.86
CA PHE A 64 -21.61 1.06 8.12
C PHE A 64 -20.61 0.21 8.88
N ASN A 65 -20.99 -0.19 10.09
CA ASN A 65 -20.13 -0.95 10.99
C ASN A 65 -20.92 -2.08 11.65
N ALA A 66 -20.92 -3.26 11.04
CA ALA A 66 -21.60 -4.46 11.53
C ALA A 66 -20.86 -5.11 12.71
N ILE A 67 -20.95 -4.51 13.90
CA ILE A 67 -20.14 -4.91 15.07
C ILE A 67 -20.48 -6.33 15.56
N ASN A 68 -21.70 -6.79 15.31
CA ASN A 68 -22.23 -8.07 15.79
C ASN A 68 -22.17 -9.20 14.75
N ALA A 69 -21.47 -9.01 13.63
CA ALA A 69 -21.36 -10.05 12.60
C ALA A 69 -20.59 -11.28 13.12
N PRO A 70 -21.07 -12.52 12.88
CA PRO A 70 -20.47 -13.73 13.45
C PRO A 70 -19.05 -14.01 12.93
N GLN A 71 -18.71 -13.55 11.73
CA GLN A 71 -17.38 -13.68 11.12
C GLN A 71 -16.38 -12.63 11.62
N ARG A 72 -16.81 -11.69 12.47
CA ARG A 72 -16.02 -10.52 12.83
C ARG A 72 -14.96 -10.83 13.87
N SER A 73 -13.69 -10.63 13.50
CA SER A 73 -12.57 -10.79 14.43
C SER A 73 -12.49 -9.65 15.46
N GLN A 74 -11.92 -9.92 16.63
CA GLN A 74 -11.69 -8.88 17.64
C GLN A 74 -10.80 -7.74 17.12
N ALA A 75 -9.83 -8.05 16.24
CA ALA A 75 -8.99 -7.06 15.60
C ALA A 75 -9.83 -6.10 14.73
N MET A 76 -10.71 -6.65 13.90
CA MET A 76 -11.62 -5.89 13.05
C MET A 76 -12.62 -5.05 13.84
N SER A 77 -13.11 -5.55 14.99
CA SER A 77 -13.99 -4.78 15.87
C SER A 77 -13.28 -3.62 16.58
N ARG A 78 -11.98 -3.76 16.91
CA ARG A 78 -11.18 -2.63 17.42
C ARG A 78 -10.90 -1.61 16.33
N TYR A 79 -10.54 -2.09 15.14
CA TYR A 79 -10.30 -1.23 13.99
C TYR A 79 -11.56 -0.45 13.57
N GLY A 80 -12.73 -1.09 13.54
CA GLY A 80 -13.97 -0.37 13.24
C GLY A 80 -14.33 0.73 14.25
N ARG A 81 -14.01 0.55 15.55
CA ARG A 81 -14.14 1.64 16.53
C ARG A 81 -13.14 2.76 16.28
N ARG A 82 -11.92 2.41 15.85
CA ARG A 82 -10.88 3.37 15.50
C ARG A 82 -11.28 4.24 14.30
N VAL A 83 -11.89 3.65 13.28
CA VAL A 83 -12.47 4.36 12.13
C VAL A 83 -13.61 5.28 12.60
N GLU A 84 -14.52 4.79 13.45
CA GLU A 84 -15.61 5.58 14.01
C GLU A 84 -15.11 6.82 14.78
N ASP A 85 -14.09 6.63 15.63
CA ASP A 85 -13.47 7.72 16.39
C ASP A 85 -12.85 8.78 15.45
N MET A 86 -12.19 8.34 14.37
CA MET A 86 -11.62 9.26 13.37
C MET A 86 -12.72 10.06 12.66
N LEU A 87 -13.79 9.39 12.22
CA LEU A 87 -14.91 10.05 11.54
C LEU A 87 -15.63 11.07 12.43
N LYS A 88 -15.77 10.79 13.74
CA LYS A 88 -16.33 11.76 14.70
C LYS A 88 -15.45 12.99 14.88
N GLU A 89 -14.13 12.82 14.85
CA GLU A 89 -13.21 13.98 14.87
C GLU A 89 -13.28 14.77 13.57
N VAL A 90 -13.46 14.12 12.42
CA VAL A 90 -13.72 14.77 11.13
C VAL A 90 -15.02 15.59 11.17
N GLU A 91 -16.13 15.00 11.62
CA GLU A 91 -17.43 15.69 11.78
C GLU A 91 -17.29 16.93 12.68
N LYS A 92 -16.65 16.76 13.85
CA LYS A 92 -16.44 17.84 14.81
C LYS A 92 -15.58 18.97 14.24
N ALA A 93 -14.54 18.64 13.48
CA ALA A 93 -13.65 19.63 12.87
C ALA A 93 -14.30 20.36 11.67
N ALA A 94 -15.31 19.76 11.03
CA ALA A 94 -16.02 20.34 9.90
C ALA A 94 -17.08 21.40 10.30
N ASN A 95 -17.29 21.66 11.59
CA ASN A 95 -18.19 22.71 12.11
C ASN A 95 -19.61 22.70 11.49
N GLY A 96 -20.21 21.51 11.34
CA GLY A 96 -21.57 21.35 10.79
C GLY A 96 -21.65 21.20 9.28
N MET A 97 -20.52 21.17 8.57
CA MET A 97 -20.46 20.86 7.13
C MET A 97 -20.46 19.35 6.84
N ILE A 98 -20.29 18.52 7.84
CA ILE A 98 -20.36 17.06 7.72
C ILE A 98 -21.37 16.56 8.73
N ASN A 99 -22.31 15.71 8.28
CA ASN A 99 -23.24 14.99 9.13
C ASN A 99 -22.86 13.50 9.11
N LEU A 100 -22.45 12.96 10.25
CA LEU A 100 -22.07 11.55 10.35
C LEU A 100 -23.22 10.68 10.86
N HIS A 101 -23.60 9.68 10.07
CA HIS A 101 -24.54 8.64 10.41
C HIS A 101 -23.81 7.34 10.66
N VAL A 102 -23.74 6.91 11.92
CA VAL A 102 -23.16 5.60 12.29
C VAL A 102 -24.27 4.54 12.29
N ILE A 103 -24.15 3.57 11.41
CA ILE A 103 -25.15 2.53 11.16
C ILE A 103 -24.55 1.17 11.53
N ASN A 104 -25.26 0.40 12.35
CA ASN A 104 -24.93 -1.00 12.64
C ASN A 104 -25.92 -1.90 11.92
N PRO A 105 -25.66 -2.26 10.65
CA PRO A 105 -26.61 -3.02 9.86
C PRO A 105 -26.75 -4.44 10.42
N THR A 106 -27.96 -4.84 10.76
CA THR A 106 -28.27 -6.24 11.09
C THR A 106 -28.51 -7.05 9.82
N PRO A 107 -28.17 -8.36 9.80
CA PRO A 107 -28.42 -9.19 8.61
C PRO A 107 -29.89 -9.12 8.16
N PHE A 108 -30.10 -9.02 6.84
CA PHE A 108 -31.44 -8.90 6.21
C PHE A 108 -32.25 -7.65 6.61
N SER A 109 -31.62 -6.63 7.19
CA SER A 109 -32.28 -5.33 7.44
C SER A 109 -32.29 -4.44 6.19
N GLU A 110 -33.12 -3.40 6.22
CA GLU A 110 -33.12 -2.34 5.20
C GLU A 110 -31.74 -1.66 5.09
N ASP A 111 -31.06 -1.45 6.21
CA ASP A 111 -29.73 -0.85 6.23
C ASP A 111 -28.68 -1.76 5.58
N ALA A 112 -28.75 -3.07 5.81
CA ALA A 112 -27.91 -4.05 5.13
C ALA A 112 -28.19 -4.08 3.62
N TYR A 113 -29.46 -4.01 3.22
CA TYR A 113 -29.84 -3.93 1.81
C TYR A 113 -29.30 -2.65 1.14
N LYS A 114 -29.42 -1.49 1.81
CA LYS A 114 -28.85 -0.23 1.34
C LYS A 114 -27.33 -0.31 1.19
N ALA A 115 -26.63 -0.82 2.21
CA ALA A 115 -25.18 -1.01 2.17
C ALA A 115 -24.75 -1.85 0.96
N GLY A 116 -25.44 -2.97 0.71
CA GLY A 116 -25.20 -3.82 -0.45
C GLY A 116 -25.53 -3.14 -1.79
N LEU A 117 -26.60 -2.36 -1.88
CA LEU A 117 -26.97 -1.62 -3.10
C LEU A 117 -25.91 -0.58 -3.51
N PHE A 118 -25.26 0.03 -2.53
CA PHE A 118 -24.13 0.95 -2.76
C PHE A 118 -22.78 0.21 -2.89
N GLY A 119 -22.78 -1.12 -2.95
CA GLY A 119 -21.63 -1.95 -3.26
C GLY A 119 -20.68 -2.25 -2.09
N LEU A 120 -21.07 -1.97 -0.84
CA LEU A 120 -20.21 -2.30 0.29
C LEU A 120 -20.01 -3.81 0.43
N ASP A 121 -18.82 -4.21 0.86
CA ASP A 121 -18.46 -5.61 1.06
C ASP A 121 -19.10 -6.16 2.35
N ASP A 122 -19.83 -7.26 2.24
CA ASP A 122 -20.50 -7.94 3.35
C ASP A 122 -19.82 -9.24 3.80
N THR A 123 -18.73 -9.67 3.13
CA THR A 123 -18.09 -10.97 3.30
C THR A 123 -17.59 -11.24 4.73
N GLN A 124 -17.14 -10.20 5.43
CA GLN A 124 -16.73 -10.24 6.84
C GLN A 124 -17.63 -9.38 7.74
N GLY A 125 -18.81 -9.03 7.24
CA GLY A 125 -19.70 -8.02 7.78
C GLY A 125 -19.29 -6.60 7.36
N PHE A 126 -20.29 -5.76 7.08
CA PHE A 126 -20.07 -4.39 6.60
C PHE A 126 -19.11 -3.59 7.49
N LEU A 127 -18.07 -3.05 6.87
CA LEU A 127 -17.16 -2.10 7.46
C LEU A 127 -16.72 -1.09 6.38
N GLY A 128 -17.64 -0.21 6.00
CA GLY A 128 -17.45 0.71 4.88
C GLY A 128 -18.01 2.10 5.16
N LEU A 129 -17.69 3.05 4.27
CA LEU A 129 -18.17 4.43 4.34
C LEU A 129 -18.81 4.80 3.01
N ILE A 130 -19.99 5.40 3.07
CA ILE A 130 -20.62 6.03 1.91
C ILE A 130 -20.74 7.51 2.21
N GLY A 131 -20.26 8.35 1.30
CA GLY A 131 -20.46 9.79 1.37
C GLY A 131 -21.35 10.28 0.24
N THR A 132 -22.20 11.24 0.54
CA THR A 132 -23.11 11.84 -0.43
C THR A 132 -23.07 13.36 -0.35
N ARG A 133 -23.36 13.99 -1.50
CA ARG A 133 -23.54 15.42 -1.65
C ARG A 133 -24.75 15.65 -2.54
N ALA A 134 -25.57 16.63 -2.19
CA ALA A 134 -26.74 16.98 -2.98
C ALA A 134 -26.35 17.26 -4.46
N GLY A 135 -27.01 16.60 -5.40
CA GLY A 135 -26.81 16.79 -6.85
C GLY A 135 -25.61 16.05 -7.46
N HIS A 136 -24.87 15.25 -6.69
CA HIS A 136 -23.72 14.49 -7.18
C HIS A 136 -23.80 13.01 -6.82
N SER A 137 -23.07 12.18 -7.56
CA SER A 137 -22.96 10.75 -7.30
C SER A 137 -22.30 10.48 -5.95
N ALA A 138 -22.80 9.45 -5.24
CA ALA A 138 -22.20 8.99 -4.00
C ALA A 138 -20.76 8.50 -4.23
N GLN A 139 -19.89 8.73 -3.25
CA GLN A 139 -18.55 8.15 -3.18
C GLN A 139 -18.49 7.13 -2.05
N ARG A 140 -17.63 6.13 -2.17
CA ARG A 140 -17.60 5.02 -1.23
C ARG A 140 -16.20 4.53 -0.91
N ILE A 141 -16.06 4.00 0.29
CA ILE A 141 -14.99 3.11 0.73
C ILE A 141 -15.65 1.76 1.02
N ASP A 142 -15.41 0.81 0.14
CA ASP A 142 -16.09 -0.49 0.10
C ASP A 142 -15.84 -1.31 1.37
N LEU A 143 -14.58 -1.32 1.80
CA LEU A 143 -14.10 -2.00 2.98
C LEU A 143 -12.90 -1.25 3.58
N PHE A 144 -12.99 -0.91 4.86
CA PHE A 144 -11.81 -0.53 5.63
C PHE A 144 -11.05 -1.79 6.06
N SER A 145 -9.81 -1.92 5.60
CA SER A 145 -8.92 -2.99 6.03
C SER A 145 -7.93 -2.50 7.10
N PRO A 146 -7.71 -3.25 8.20
CA PRO A 146 -6.67 -2.94 9.18
C PRO A 146 -5.26 -2.85 8.57
N GLU A 147 -5.02 -3.53 7.45
CA GLU A 147 -3.73 -3.50 6.75
C GLU A 147 -3.40 -2.12 6.16
N HIS A 148 -4.41 -1.29 5.95
CA HIS A 148 -4.29 0.08 5.45
C HIS A 148 -4.45 1.13 6.55
N GLU A 149 -4.42 0.75 7.83
CA GLU A 149 -4.58 1.68 8.96
C GLU A 149 -3.64 2.90 8.90
N PRO A 150 -2.35 2.79 8.48
CA PRO A 150 -1.48 3.98 8.34
C PRO A 150 -2.03 5.05 7.39
N LEU A 151 -2.82 4.64 6.39
CA LEU A 151 -3.41 5.48 5.35
C LEU A 151 -4.86 5.89 5.65
N LEU A 152 -5.42 5.52 6.80
CA LEU A 152 -6.84 5.77 7.13
C LEU A 152 -7.24 7.25 7.00
N GLU A 153 -6.41 8.16 7.50
CA GLU A 153 -6.67 9.61 7.42
C GLU A 153 -6.67 10.09 5.96
N TYR A 154 -5.75 9.57 5.15
CA TYR A 154 -5.67 9.86 3.72
C TYR A 154 -6.90 9.32 2.98
N GLU A 155 -7.29 8.07 3.23
CA GLU A 155 -8.43 7.42 2.58
C GLU A 155 -9.75 8.18 2.83
N ILE A 156 -10.00 8.62 4.07
CA ILE A 156 -11.17 9.45 4.41
C ILE A 156 -11.10 10.82 3.73
N SER A 157 -9.94 11.50 3.82
CA SER A 157 -9.77 12.84 3.25
C SER A 157 -9.88 12.83 1.72
N HIS A 158 -9.42 11.76 1.09
CA HIS A 158 -9.52 11.54 -0.34
C HIS A 158 -10.98 11.33 -0.78
N LEU A 159 -11.78 10.56 -0.04
CA LEU A 159 -13.22 10.44 -0.29
C LEU A 159 -13.93 11.80 -0.18
N LEU A 160 -13.59 12.60 0.84
CA LEU A 160 -14.16 13.96 0.99
C LEU A 160 -13.78 14.88 -0.17
N HIS A 161 -12.54 14.77 -0.65
CA HIS A 161 -12.10 15.53 -1.82
C HIS A 161 -12.87 15.13 -3.09
N LYS A 162 -13.06 13.83 -3.34
CA LYS A 162 -13.84 13.35 -4.50
C LYS A 162 -15.31 13.78 -4.46
N LEU A 163 -15.90 13.93 -3.27
CA LEU A 163 -17.26 14.47 -3.11
C LEU A 163 -17.35 15.97 -3.41
N THR A 164 -16.29 16.72 -3.11
CA THR A 164 -16.25 18.17 -3.34
C THR A 164 -15.85 18.53 -4.76
N HIS A 165 -15.00 17.71 -5.39
CA HIS A 165 -14.44 17.90 -6.73
C HIS A 165 -14.75 16.67 -7.60
N PRO A 166 -15.96 16.57 -8.18
CA PRO A 166 -16.38 15.40 -8.96
C PRO A 166 -15.73 15.34 -10.36
N GLU A 167 -15.07 16.41 -10.82
CA GLU A 167 -14.38 16.41 -12.11
C GLU A 167 -13.15 15.49 -12.11
N ARG A 168 -12.94 14.81 -13.25
CA ARG A 168 -11.77 13.94 -13.45
C ARG A 168 -10.50 14.77 -13.60
N PRO A 169 -9.40 14.43 -12.90
CA PRO A 169 -8.12 15.11 -13.08
C PRO A 169 -7.62 14.97 -14.52
N THR A 170 -6.93 16.00 -15.04
CA THR A 170 -6.30 15.92 -16.36
C THR A 170 -4.85 15.46 -16.23
N ILE A 171 -4.50 14.39 -16.96
CA ILE A 171 -3.17 13.78 -16.95
C ILE A 171 -2.61 13.80 -18.36
N GLY A 172 -1.35 14.21 -18.51
CA GLY A 172 -0.63 14.09 -19.77
C GLY A 172 0.00 12.71 -19.90
N LEU A 173 -0.08 12.09 -21.07
CA LEU A 173 0.65 10.87 -21.39
C LEU A 173 1.66 11.16 -22.50
N LEU A 174 2.95 10.98 -22.21
CA LEU A 174 4.03 11.12 -23.18
C LEU A 174 4.81 9.81 -23.25
N SER A 175 4.59 9.04 -24.30
CA SER A 175 5.20 7.71 -24.46
C SER A 175 6.28 7.71 -25.53
N GLY A 176 7.42 7.09 -25.23
CA GLY A 176 8.44 6.69 -26.21
C GLY A 176 8.16 5.33 -26.86
N LEU A 177 7.15 4.59 -26.38
CA LEU A 177 6.74 3.26 -26.87
C LEU A 177 5.28 3.27 -27.37
N ALA A 178 4.92 2.34 -28.23
CA ALA A 178 3.52 2.12 -28.61
C ALA A 178 2.81 1.33 -27.50
N LEU A 179 1.81 1.94 -26.85
CA LEU A 179 1.13 1.36 -25.69
C LEU A 179 -0.26 0.77 -25.99
N ASP A 180 -0.83 1.05 -27.16
CA ASP A 180 -2.23 0.73 -27.48
C ASP A 180 -2.55 -0.78 -27.37
N GLU A 181 -1.63 -1.63 -27.82
CA GLU A 181 -1.77 -3.09 -27.75
C GLU A 181 -1.27 -3.69 -26.41
N PRO A 182 -0.04 -3.38 -25.94
CA PRO A 182 0.48 -4.05 -24.74
C PRO A 182 -0.12 -3.56 -23.43
N ALA A 183 -0.69 -2.35 -23.36
CA ALA A 183 -1.21 -1.73 -22.14
C ALA A 183 -2.66 -1.22 -22.33
N GLY A 184 -3.44 -1.91 -23.18
CA GLY A 184 -4.79 -1.50 -23.57
C GLY A 184 -5.74 -1.44 -22.37
N GLU A 185 -5.75 -2.48 -21.52
CA GLU A 185 -6.63 -2.53 -20.34
C GLU A 185 -6.30 -1.41 -19.34
N LEU A 186 -5.01 -1.16 -19.10
CA LEU A 186 -4.57 -0.06 -18.24
C LEU A 186 -5.01 1.30 -18.80
N LEU A 187 -4.83 1.54 -20.10
CA LEU A 187 -5.22 2.80 -20.74
C LEU A 187 -6.73 3.02 -20.69
N GLU A 188 -7.54 1.97 -20.83
CA GLU A 188 -8.99 2.04 -20.65
C GLU A 188 -9.36 2.46 -19.23
N GLN A 189 -8.80 1.79 -18.20
CA GLN A 189 -9.05 2.14 -16.80
C GLN A 189 -8.57 3.55 -16.46
N MET A 190 -7.45 4.00 -17.02
CA MET A 190 -6.98 5.38 -16.88
C MET A 190 -7.98 6.37 -17.50
N ARG A 191 -8.53 6.08 -18.69
CA ARG A 191 -9.52 6.94 -19.37
C ARG A 191 -10.87 6.97 -18.66
N GLU A 192 -11.19 5.96 -17.84
CA GLU A 192 -12.36 5.98 -16.96
C GLU A 192 -12.16 6.96 -15.80
N GLN A 193 -10.99 6.93 -15.14
CA GLN A 193 -10.71 7.70 -13.93
C GLN A 193 -10.19 9.12 -14.18
N PHE A 194 -9.52 9.36 -15.31
CA PHE A 194 -8.83 10.60 -15.63
C PHE A 194 -9.22 11.13 -17.02
N ASN A 195 -9.02 12.43 -17.22
CA ASN A 195 -9.00 13.03 -18.55
C ASN A 195 -7.57 12.91 -19.12
N VAL A 196 -7.30 11.84 -19.86
CA VAL A 196 -5.98 11.54 -20.41
C VAL A 196 -5.75 12.33 -21.71
N VAL A 197 -4.69 13.14 -21.75
CA VAL A 197 -4.25 13.91 -22.91
C VAL A 197 -2.95 13.31 -23.43
N GLU A 198 -3.03 12.60 -24.55
CA GLU A 198 -1.86 12.04 -25.23
C GLU A 198 -1.05 13.15 -25.91
N LEU A 199 0.25 13.18 -25.63
CA LEU A 199 1.20 14.17 -26.13
C LEU A 199 2.13 13.53 -27.16
N ALA A 200 2.38 14.25 -28.25
CA ALA A 200 3.30 13.79 -29.28
C ALA A 200 4.74 13.68 -28.74
N PRO A 201 5.53 12.65 -29.13
CA PRO A 201 6.93 12.50 -28.73
C PRO A 201 7.85 13.67 -29.11
N THR A 202 7.42 14.55 -30.03
CA THR A 202 8.17 15.71 -30.51
C THR A 202 7.69 17.04 -29.91
N ILE A 203 6.87 16.98 -28.85
CA ILE A 203 6.26 18.15 -28.20
C ILE A 203 7.31 19.20 -27.82
N ALA A 204 7.00 20.47 -28.08
CA ALA A 204 7.86 21.59 -27.73
C ALA A 204 7.70 22.03 -26.27
N GLN A 205 6.47 21.95 -25.75
CA GLN A 205 6.11 22.39 -24.41
C GLN A 205 4.89 21.61 -23.92
N VAL A 206 4.92 21.20 -22.66
CA VAL A 206 3.76 20.59 -22.00
C VAL A 206 2.75 21.69 -21.61
N PRO A 207 1.47 21.57 -22.01
CA PRO A 207 0.41 22.52 -21.64
C PRO A 207 0.33 22.74 -20.12
N SER A 208 0.07 23.98 -19.69
CA SER A 208 -0.03 24.32 -18.26
C SER A 208 -1.26 23.75 -17.56
N SER A 209 -2.26 23.28 -18.31
CA SER A 209 -3.43 22.58 -17.77
C SER A 209 -3.10 21.18 -17.23
N ILE A 210 -1.96 20.62 -17.59
CA ILE A 210 -1.53 19.28 -17.18
C ILE A 210 -0.76 19.39 -15.86
N THR A 211 -1.37 18.93 -14.77
CA THR A 211 -0.79 18.98 -13.43
C THR A 211 0.09 17.76 -13.12
N ALA A 212 -0.24 16.61 -13.71
CA ALA A 212 0.53 15.37 -13.64
C ALA A 212 0.82 14.83 -15.04
N LEU A 213 2.05 14.38 -15.26
CA LEU A 213 2.54 13.86 -16.54
C LEU A 213 3.11 12.46 -16.33
N MET A 214 2.54 11.48 -17.04
CA MET A 214 3.07 10.14 -17.17
C MET A 214 4.02 10.10 -18.36
N VAL A 215 5.26 9.69 -18.12
CA VAL A 215 6.31 9.58 -19.15
C VAL A 215 6.76 8.13 -19.22
N VAL A 216 6.57 7.50 -20.37
CA VAL A 216 6.91 6.09 -20.58
C VAL A 216 8.13 5.98 -21.49
N GLN A 217 9.16 5.31 -21.00
CA GLN A 217 10.45 5.09 -21.68
C GLN A 217 11.06 6.38 -22.29
N PRO A 218 11.42 7.38 -21.45
CA PRO A 218 11.98 8.64 -21.94
C PRO A 218 13.29 8.49 -22.72
N ARG A 219 13.99 7.35 -22.61
CA ARG A 219 15.20 7.05 -23.39
C ARG A 219 14.96 7.11 -24.90
N ALA A 220 13.78 6.70 -25.35
CA ALA A 220 13.38 6.71 -26.76
C ALA A 220 12.89 8.09 -27.24
N LEU A 221 12.77 9.08 -26.35
CA LEU A 221 12.31 10.43 -26.69
C LEU A 221 13.46 11.32 -27.18
N PRO A 222 13.20 12.25 -28.12
CA PRO A 222 14.18 13.23 -28.56
C PRO A 222 14.52 14.20 -27.42
N GLU A 223 15.74 14.77 -27.43
CA GLU A 223 16.19 15.72 -26.41
C GLU A 223 15.26 16.93 -26.23
N ARG A 224 14.57 17.34 -27.30
CA ARG A 224 13.55 18.40 -27.24
C ARG A 224 12.41 18.06 -26.27
N ALA A 225 11.94 16.81 -26.28
CA ALA A 225 10.90 16.36 -25.38
C ALA A 225 11.43 16.23 -23.95
N LEU A 226 12.68 15.79 -23.76
CA LEU A 226 13.34 15.79 -22.45
C LEU A 226 13.44 17.20 -21.86
N TYR A 227 13.72 18.21 -22.68
CA TYR A 227 13.64 19.62 -22.28
C TYR A 227 12.21 20.02 -21.87
N ALA A 228 11.19 19.65 -22.66
CA ALA A 228 9.80 19.96 -22.34
C ALA A 228 9.32 19.30 -21.03
N ILE A 229 9.72 18.05 -20.78
CA ILE A 229 9.44 17.30 -19.53
C ILE A 229 10.06 18.01 -18.33
N GLU A 230 11.35 18.33 -18.43
CA GLU A 230 12.08 19.03 -17.38
C GLU A 230 11.44 20.38 -17.06
N GLN A 231 11.10 21.17 -18.07
CA GLN A 231 10.45 22.47 -17.89
C GLN A 231 9.02 22.37 -17.36
N ALA A 232 8.32 21.25 -17.60
CA ALA A 232 7.05 20.98 -16.93
C ALA A 232 7.26 20.74 -15.44
N LEU A 233 8.24 19.89 -15.08
CA LEU A 233 8.59 19.60 -13.70
C LEU A 233 9.03 20.85 -12.94
N MET A 234 9.90 21.67 -13.55
CA MET A 234 10.36 22.91 -12.91
C MET A 234 9.21 23.89 -12.64
N ARG A 235 8.22 23.98 -13.53
CA ARG A 235 7.00 24.79 -13.32
C ARG A 235 6.04 24.23 -12.27
N GLY A 236 6.33 23.06 -11.70
CA GLY A 236 5.52 22.42 -10.67
C GLY A 236 4.56 21.35 -11.18
N ALA A 237 4.68 20.90 -12.43
CA ALA A 237 4.05 19.65 -12.85
C ALA A 237 4.72 18.47 -12.14
N LYS A 238 3.97 17.39 -11.95
CA LYS A 238 4.41 16.20 -11.22
C LYS A 238 4.63 15.10 -12.23
N LEU A 239 5.66 14.29 -12.05
CA LEU A 239 6.00 13.26 -13.03
C LEU A 239 5.82 11.86 -12.44
N MET A 240 5.27 10.96 -13.26
CA MET A 240 5.43 9.52 -13.11
C MET A 240 6.24 9.02 -14.30
N VAL A 241 7.43 8.47 -14.08
CA VAL A 241 8.38 8.12 -15.13
C VAL A 241 8.67 6.63 -15.08
N PHE A 242 8.48 5.94 -16.20
CA PHE A 242 8.83 4.52 -16.36
C PHE A 242 10.08 4.44 -17.21
N ILE A 243 11.13 3.82 -16.68
CA ILE A 243 12.43 3.70 -17.35
C ILE A 243 12.89 2.26 -17.25
N ASP A 244 13.14 1.65 -18.39
CA ASP A 244 13.49 0.24 -18.47
C ASP A 244 14.90 0.04 -19.03
N PRO A 245 15.77 -0.77 -18.40
CA PRO A 245 16.99 -1.25 -19.03
C PRO A 245 16.70 -2.21 -20.21
N VAL A 246 15.71 -3.10 -20.09
CA VAL A 246 15.37 -4.13 -21.08
C VAL A 246 13.84 -4.27 -21.14
N SER A 247 13.21 -3.49 -22.00
CA SER A 247 11.75 -3.51 -22.15
C SER A 247 11.29 -4.70 -23.00
N GLU A 248 10.41 -5.55 -22.47
CA GLU A 248 9.73 -6.60 -23.26
C GLU A 248 8.69 -5.99 -24.21
N ILE A 249 8.14 -4.81 -23.88
CA ILE A 249 7.26 -4.03 -24.78
C ILE A 249 8.01 -3.55 -26.04
N ALA A 250 9.32 -3.26 -25.95
CA ALA A 250 10.10 -2.73 -27.06
C ALA A 250 10.88 -3.84 -27.80
N ALA A 251 10.53 -4.09 -29.06
CA ALA A 251 11.21 -5.08 -29.90
C ALA A 251 12.67 -4.71 -30.31
N GLN A 252 13.19 -3.54 -29.91
CA GLN A 252 14.52 -3.04 -30.28
C GLN A 252 15.30 -2.58 -29.05
N ALA A 253 16.61 -2.88 -29.05
CA ALA A 253 17.54 -2.40 -28.03
C ALA A 253 17.57 -0.86 -28.04
N ILE A 254 17.15 -0.24 -26.94
CA ILE A 254 17.14 1.21 -26.78
C ILE A 254 18.52 1.65 -26.32
N SER A 255 19.19 2.49 -27.11
CA SER A 255 20.52 3.01 -26.78
C SER A 255 20.50 3.89 -25.51
N THR A 256 21.65 4.00 -24.86
CA THR A 256 21.84 4.93 -23.73
C THR A 256 21.55 6.37 -24.16
N ASN A 257 20.97 7.15 -23.24
CA ASN A 257 20.62 8.55 -23.47
C ASN A 257 21.22 9.43 -22.37
N ALA A 258 22.41 9.97 -22.64
CA ALA A 258 23.15 10.77 -21.66
C ALA A 258 22.37 12.00 -21.13
N ARG A 259 21.44 12.55 -21.94
CA ARG A 259 20.56 13.68 -21.56
C ARG A 259 19.55 13.26 -20.50
N LEU A 260 19.10 12.00 -20.52
CA LEU A 260 18.26 11.43 -19.47
C LEU A 260 19.07 11.12 -18.20
N ASP A 261 20.26 10.54 -18.33
CA ASP A 261 21.10 10.20 -17.17
C ASP A 261 21.50 11.46 -16.38
N ALA A 262 21.75 12.56 -17.10
CA ALA A 262 21.97 13.87 -16.50
C ALA A 262 20.72 14.40 -15.77
N LEU A 263 19.51 14.19 -16.31
CA LEU A 263 18.25 14.54 -15.64
C LEU A 263 18.05 13.76 -14.34
N LEU A 264 18.22 12.44 -14.39
CA LEU A 264 18.13 11.58 -13.20
C LEU A 264 19.12 12.03 -12.12
N THR A 265 20.37 12.30 -12.53
CA THR A 265 21.41 12.78 -11.63
C THR A 265 21.05 14.13 -11.01
N ALA A 266 20.45 15.06 -11.78
CA ALA A 266 19.98 16.35 -11.29
C ALA A 266 18.77 16.22 -10.33
N TRP A 267 17.97 15.17 -10.46
CA TRP A 267 16.93 14.80 -9.51
C TRP A 267 17.48 14.06 -8.28
N GLY A 268 18.78 13.74 -8.26
CA GLY A 268 19.46 13.09 -7.13
C GLY A 268 19.43 11.55 -7.16
N ILE A 269 19.08 10.95 -8.30
CA ILE A 269 18.99 9.51 -8.47
C ILE A 269 19.85 9.01 -9.63
N GLN A 270 20.15 7.73 -9.65
CA GLN A 270 20.86 7.07 -10.73
C GLN A 270 20.19 5.73 -11.03
N MET A 271 20.26 5.32 -12.29
CA MET A 271 19.79 4.02 -12.74
C MET A 271 20.76 3.50 -13.81
N PRO A 272 21.55 2.46 -13.53
CA PRO A 272 22.42 1.88 -14.55
C PRO A 272 21.58 1.38 -15.74
N ALA A 273 22.08 1.57 -16.95
CA ALA A 273 21.31 1.30 -18.16
C ALA A 273 21.37 -0.15 -18.63
N ASP A 274 22.39 -0.85 -18.20
CA ASP A 274 22.87 -2.17 -18.64
C ASP A 274 22.73 -3.24 -17.56
N THR A 275 22.10 -2.92 -16.42
CA THR A 275 21.90 -3.87 -15.32
C THR A 275 20.42 -4.12 -15.08
N LEU A 276 20.08 -5.38 -14.84
CA LEU A 276 18.76 -5.79 -14.38
C LEU A 276 18.83 -6.42 -12.99
N LEU A 277 17.69 -6.38 -12.31
CA LEU A 277 17.49 -6.93 -11.00
C LEU A 277 16.99 -8.37 -11.11
N VAL A 278 17.68 -9.28 -10.43
CA VAL A 278 17.19 -10.64 -10.15
C VAL A 278 16.95 -10.78 -8.66
N ASP A 279 15.88 -11.49 -8.30
CA ASP A 279 15.54 -11.76 -6.91
C ASP A 279 14.91 -13.14 -6.78
N ASN A 280 15.66 -14.06 -6.20
CA ASN A 280 15.20 -15.44 -6.05
C ASN A 280 14.01 -15.59 -5.07
N LEU A 281 13.87 -14.67 -4.10
CA LEU A 281 12.79 -14.74 -3.12
C LEU A 281 11.45 -14.38 -3.75
N TYR A 282 11.45 -13.38 -4.62
CA TYR A 282 10.25 -12.86 -5.28
C TYR A 282 10.07 -13.36 -6.72
N ALA A 283 10.98 -14.19 -7.22
CA ALA A 283 10.89 -14.79 -8.56
C ALA A 283 9.58 -15.57 -8.75
N SER A 284 8.93 -15.35 -9.88
CA SER A 284 7.66 -15.95 -10.29
C SER A 284 7.80 -16.79 -11.56
N SER A 285 6.91 -17.76 -11.75
CA SER A 285 6.90 -18.60 -12.96
C SER A 285 6.25 -17.87 -14.13
N ALA A 286 6.95 -17.85 -15.28
CA ALA A 286 6.46 -17.30 -16.54
C ALA A 286 6.39 -18.38 -17.61
N THR A 287 5.54 -18.19 -18.61
CA THR A 287 5.49 -19.08 -19.79
C THR A 287 6.39 -18.51 -20.88
N PRO A 288 7.50 -19.19 -21.27
CA PRO A 288 8.44 -18.66 -22.27
C PRO A 288 7.87 -18.57 -23.69
N GLY A 289 6.75 -19.26 -23.98
CA GLY A 289 6.07 -19.20 -25.26
C GLY A 289 4.81 -20.08 -25.31
N PRO A 290 3.94 -19.91 -26.32
CA PRO A 290 2.70 -20.67 -26.42
C PRO A 290 2.94 -22.19 -26.41
N GLY A 291 2.30 -22.91 -25.47
CA GLY A 291 2.41 -24.36 -25.34
C GLY A 291 3.66 -24.89 -24.61
N MET A 292 4.58 -24.00 -24.20
CA MET A 292 5.73 -24.34 -23.36
C MET A 292 5.34 -24.41 -21.89
N PRO A 293 6.04 -25.21 -21.06
CA PRO A 293 5.77 -25.23 -19.63
C PRO A 293 6.10 -23.88 -18.99
N LYS A 294 5.38 -23.54 -17.91
CA LYS A 294 5.80 -22.47 -17.01
C LYS A 294 7.18 -22.80 -16.44
N VAL A 295 8.06 -21.81 -16.42
CA VAL A 295 9.42 -21.93 -15.86
C VAL A 295 9.64 -20.74 -14.94
N LEU A 296 10.30 -20.99 -13.81
CA LEU A 296 10.70 -19.94 -12.89
C LEU A 296 11.62 -18.93 -13.58
N HIS A 297 11.23 -17.66 -13.61
CA HIS A 297 12.01 -16.60 -14.25
C HIS A 297 12.58 -15.67 -13.17
N PRO A 298 13.91 -15.65 -12.93
CA PRO A 298 14.51 -14.93 -11.81
C PRO A 298 14.44 -13.40 -11.93
N ALA A 299 14.17 -12.87 -13.13
CA ALA A 299 13.97 -11.44 -13.35
C ALA A 299 12.47 -11.05 -13.41
N ARG A 300 11.54 -12.02 -13.33
CA ARG A 300 10.10 -11.73 -13.21
C ARG A 300 9.71 -11.85 -11.73
N LEU A 301 9.50 -10.72 -11.07
CA LEU A 301 9.33 -10.65 -9.63
C LEU A 301 7.89 -10.32 -9.28
N GLU A 302 7.28 -11.13 -8.42
CA GLU A 302 6.02 -10.81 -7.77
C GLU A 302 6.32 -10.19 -6.39
N LEU A 303 6.28 -8.86 -6.33
CA LEU A 303 6.59 -8.09 -5.13
C LEU A 303 5.39 -8.09 -4.19
N PRO A 304 5.46 -8.74 -3.01
CA PRO A 304 4.35 -8.77 -2.08
C PRO A 304 4.24 -7.45 -1.29
N ARG A 305 3.16 -7.26 -0.53
CA ARG A 305 2.97 -6.10 0.37
C ARG A 305 4.18 -5.70 1.20
N GLN A 306 5.03 -6.65 1.62
CA GLN A 306 6.21 -6.36 2.46
C GLN A 306 7.37 -5.72 1.68
N ALA A 307 7.38 -5.88 0.36
CA ALA A 307 8.28 -5.21 -0.58
C ALA A 307 7.83 -3.77 -0.89
N MET A 308 6.68 -3.34 -0.36
CA MET A 308 6.06 -2.06 -0.65
C MET A 308 6.12 -1.13 0.55
N ASN A 309 6.13 0.19 0.30
CA ASN A 309 6.02 1.18 1.36
C ASN A 309 4.58 1.27 1.88
N PRO A 310 4.29 0.89 3.14
CA PRO A 310 2.92 0.87 3.67
C PRO A 310 2.36 2.26 3.97
N THR A 311 3.22 3.29 3.90
CA THR A 311 2.89 4.69 4.21
C THR A 311 2.85 5.58 2.99
N ASP A 312 2.97 5.05 1.77
CA ASP A 312 2.80 5.85 0.55
C ASP A 312 1.45 5.53 -0.11
N PRO A 313 0.62 6.53 -0.45
CA PRO A 313 -0.66 6.33 -1.15
C PRO A 313 -0.56 5.54 -2.46
N SER A 314 0.60 5.56 -3.14
CA SER A 314 0.82 4.76 -4.36
C SER A 314 0.58 3.26 -4.14
N THR A 315 0.81 2.75 -2.92
CA THR A 315 0.64 1.33 -2.59
C THR A 315 -0.71 1.03 -1.94
N TRP A 316 -1.63 1.99 -1.87
CA TRP A 316 -2.93 1.82 -1.19
C TRP A 316 -3.78 0.72 -1.86
N LYS A 317 -4.25 -0.29 -1.11
CA LYS A 317 -5.02 -1.42 -1.67
C LYS A 317 -4.28 -2.21 -2.76
N VAL A 318 -2.95 -2.25 -2.67
CA VAL A 318 -2.10 -3.05 -3.54
C VAL A 318 -1.53 -4.22 -2.74
N ASP A 319 -1.92 -5.44 -3.13
CA ASP A 319 -1.51 -6.69 -2.47
C ASP A 319 -0.14 -7.19 -2.98
N ALA A 320 0.01 -7.19 -4.30
CA ALA A 320 1.23 -7.57 -5.01
C ALA A 320 1.43 -6.71 -6.27
N VAL A 321 2.68 -6.51 -6.69
CA VAL A 321 3.04 -5.86 -7.97
C VAL A 321 4.00 -6.78 -8.70
N THR A 322 3.71 -7.08 -9.96
CA THR A 322 4.57 -7.89 -10.81
C THR A 322 5.44 -6.99 -11.66
N VAL A 323 6.75 -7.21 -11.61
CA VAL A 323 7.76 -6.53 -12.43
C VAL A 323 8.51 -7.57 -13.26
N SER A 324 9.00 -7.20 -14.45
CA SER A 324 9.81 -8.07 -15.30
C SER A 324 11.04 -7.31 -15.77
N SER A 325 12.21 -7.93 -15.66
CA SER A 325 13.48 -7.35 -16.15
C SER A 325 13.81 -5.94 -15.60
N SER A 326 13.25 -5.61 -14.43
CA SER A 326 13.37 -4.30 -13.78
C SER A 326 14.83 -3.90 -13.55
N GLY A 327 15.13 -2.61 -13.72
CA GLY A 327 16.35 -1.99 -13.22
C GLY A 327 16.31 -1.74 -11.71
N ALA A 328 17.32 -1.02 -11.22
CA ALA A 328 17.39 -0.56 -9.84
C ALA A 328 17.80 0.90 -9.73
N LEU A 329 17.12 1.62 -8.85
CA LEU A 329 17.37 3.01 -8.51
C LEU A 329 18.32 3.10 -7.32
N SER A 330 19.31 3.98 -7.42
CA SER A 330 20.21 4.32 -6.34
C SER A 330 20.25 5.83 -6.12
N LEU A 331 20.62 6.24 -4.90
CA LEU A 331 20.87 7.64 -4.59
C LEU A 331 22.16 8.09 -5.25
N SER A 332 22.13 9.27 -5.87
CA SER A 332 23.32 9.94 -6.38
C SER A 332 24.14 10.53 -5.23
N ASN A 333 25.47 10.58 -5.38
CA ASN A 333 26.40 11.12 -4.38
C ASN A 333 26.16 12.61 -4.01
N ASN A 334 25.46 13.36 -4.86
CA ASN A 334 25.14 14.78 -4.66
C ASN A 334 23.63 14.97 -4.46
N ASN A 335 23.05 14.24 -3.51
CA ASN A 335 21.60 14.28 -3.27
C ASN A 335 21.19 15.54 -2.49
N ARG A 336 20.30 16.33 -3.09
CA ARG A 336 19.56 17.41 -2.40
C ARG A 336 18.08 17.08 -2.21
N THR A 337 17.67 15.96 -2.79
CA THR A 337 16.32 15.42 -2.81
C THR A 337 16.22 14.23 -1.87
N LEU A 338 15.02 14.03 -1.32
CA LEU A 338 14.64 12.86 -0.56
C LEU A 338 14.17 11.77 -1.51
N LEU A 339 14.79 10.59 -1.43
CA LEU A 339 14.32 9.38 -2.09
C LEU A 339 13.56 8.52 -1.08
N THR A 340 12.27 8.35 -1.34
CA THR A 340 11.39 7.46 -0.58
C THR A 340 11.11 6.22 -1.42
N PRO A 341 11.63 5.04 -1.05
CA PRO A 341 11.33 3.80 -1.76
C PRO A 341 9.82 3.50 -1.73
N LEU A 342 9.27 3.08 -2.86
CA LEU A 342 7.88 2.62 -3.01
C LEU A 342 7.81 1.12 -3.16
N LEU A 343 8.69 0.56 -4.01
CA LEU A 343 8.85 -0.87 -4.26
C LEU A 343 10.32 -1.23 -4.10
N GLN A 344 10.62 -2.32 -3.40
CA GLN A 344 11.98 -2.78 -3.10
C GLN A 344 12.11 -4.28 -3.28
N SER A 345 13.31 -4.72 -3.67
CA SER A 345 13.65 -6.14 -3.68
C SER A 345 13.84 -6.70 -2.27
N SER A 346 13.95 -8.02 -2.19
CA SER A 346 14.40 -8.72 -0.99
C SER A 346 15.90 -8.51 -0.76
N ARG A 347 16.41 -8.98 0.39
CA ARG A 347 17.86 -9.01 0.65
C ARG A 347 18.63 -10.05 -0.15
N GLN A 348 17.93 -10.91 -0.91
CA GLN A 348 18.50 -11.99 -1.72
C GLN A 348 18.50 -11.62 -3.20
N SER A 349 18.46 -10.32 -3.49
CA SER A 349 18.53 -9.80 -4.85
C SER A 349 19.95 -9.45 -5.25
N ALA A 350 20.23 -9.51 -6.54
CA ALA A 350 21.45 -9.00 -7.12
C ALA A 350 21.17 -8.27 -8.43
N LEU A 351 22.11 -7.39 -8.79
CA LEU A 351 22.14 -6.75 -10.10
C LEU A 351 23.02 -7.58 -11.03
N VAL A 352 22.49 -7.91 -12.20
CA VAL A 352 23.15 -8.71 -13.24
C VAL A 352 23.20 -7.89 -14.52
N ASP A 353 24.26 -8.05 -15.29
CA ASP A 353 24.38 -7.46 -16.63
C ASP A 353 23.28 -7.98 -17.58
N ALA A 354 22.63 -7.07 -18.29
CA ALA A 354 21.50 -7.35 -19.17
C ALA A 354 21.87 -8.24 -20.36
N GLU A 355 23.05 -8.04 -20.98
CA GLU A 355 23.51 -8.87 -22.09
C GLU A 355 23.84 -10.28 -21.61
N ARG A 356 24.51 -10.38 -20.45
CA ARG A 356 24.82 -11.67 -19.82
C ARG A 356 23.53 -12.44 -19.51
N PHE A 357 22.51 -11.77 -18.99
CA PHE A 357 21.21 -12.39 -18.72
C PHE A 357 20.50 -12.86 -19.99
N ALA A 358 20.46 -12.04 -21.04
CA ALA A 358 19.84 -12.39 -22.31
C ALA A 358 20.52 -13.59 -22.99
N SER A 359 21.82 -13.78 -22.78
CA SER A 359 22.60 -14.90 -23.30
C SER A 359 22.56 -16.17 -22.43
N ALA A 360 21.97 -16.11 -21.23
CA ALA A 360 21.97 -17.23 -20.28
C ALA A 360 21.04 -18.36 -20.75
N THR A 361 21.58 -19.58 -20.82
CA THR A 361 20.81 -20.79 -21.20
C THR A 361 20.16 -21.48 -20.02
N THR A 362 20.66 -21.26 -18.79
CA THR A 362 20.08 -21.76 -17.54
C THR A 362 20.11 -20.70 -16.44
N PHE A 363 18.95 -20.41 -15.88
CA PHE A 363 18.76 -19.41 -14.83
C PHE A 363 19.31 -19.85 -13.46
N ASP A 364 19.56 -21.14 -13.25
CA ASP A 364 20.06 -21.70 -11.98
C ASP A 364 21.41 -21.09 -11.54
N SER A 365 22.29 -20.77 -12.50
CA SER A 365 23.60 -20.17 -12.20
C SER A 365 23.52 -18.72 -11.70
N LEU A 366 22.48 -17.99 -12.09
CA LEU A 366 22.24 -16.61 -11.67
C LEU A 366 21.63 -16.56 -10.26
N ILE A 367 20.85 -17.59 -9.91
CA ILE A 367 20.20 -17.74 -8.59
C ILE A 367 21.25 -17.91 -7.48
N ASP A 368 22.37 -18.58 -7.75
CA ASP A 368 23.43 -18.79 -6.75
C ASP A 368 24.25 -17.50 -6.46
N GLU A 369 24.38 -16.59 -7.42
CA GLU A 369 25.07 -15.30 -7.24
C GLU A 369 24.26 -14.31 -6.36
N THR A 370 22.93 -14.42 -6.31
CA THR A 370 22.05 -13.45 -5.60
C THR A 370 22.15 -13.50 -4.07
N ALA A 371 22.76 -14.53 -3.50
CA ALA A 371 22.88 -14.71 -2.06
C ALA A 371 24.02 -13.90 -1.40
N THR A 372 24.81 -13.13 -2.18
CA THR A 372 26.12 -12.63 -1.73
C THR A 372 26.13 -11.18 -1.22
N THR A 373 25.15 -10.34 -1.60
CA THR A 373 25.18 -8.88 -1.30
C THR A 373 24.41 -8.50 -0.03
N GLY A 374 23.25 -9.13 0.24
CA GLY A 374 22.44 -8.85 1.44
C GLY A 374 21.71 -7.50 1.45
N GLU A 375 21.80 -6.74 0.35
CA GLU A 375 21.22 -5.41 0.18
C GLU A 375 19.86 -5.48 -0.53
N ARG A 376 18.99 -4.50 -0.23
CA ARG A 376 17.73 -4.31 -0.96
C ARG A 376 17.94 -3.25 -2.02
N HIS A 377 17.50 -3.52 -3.23
CA HIS A 377 17.49 -2.59 -4.35
C HIS A 377 16.13 -1.93 -4.49
N VAL A 378 16.09 -0.67 -4.91
CA VAL A 378 14.86 0.09 -5.07
C VAL A 378 14.38 -0.02 -6.51
N ILE A 379 13.17 -0.53 -6.70
CA ILE A 379 12.56 -0.75 -8.03
C ILE A 379 11.74 0.48 -8.43
N ALA A 380 10.99 1.04 -7.48
CA ALA A 380 10.26 2.28 -7.67
C ALA A 380 10.47 3.21 -6.48
N ALA A 381 10.59 4.52 -6.74
CA ALA A 381 10.84 5.51 -5.72
C ALA A 381 10.11 6.82 -5.99
N ARG A 382 9.69 7.49 -4.92
CA ARG A 382 9.28 8.89 -4.95
C ARG A 382 10.49 9.77 -4.61
N VAL A 383 10.71 10.79 -5.42
CA VAL A 383 11.81 11.75 -5.31
C VAL A 383 11.22 13.13 -5.11
N GLU A 384 11.60 13.78 -4.01
CA GLU A 384 11.07 15.09 -3.63
C GLU A 384 12.18 16.04 -3.16
N GLY A 385 12.05 17.33 -3.46
CA GLY A 385 12.99 18.35 -2.97
C GLY A 385 13.45 19.33 -4.04
N PRO A 386 14.48 20.14 -3.78
CA PRO A 386 14.96 21.12 -4.76
C PRO A 386 15.70 20.46 -5.92
N ALA A 387 15.50 20.97 -7.13
CA ALA A 387 16.19 20.54 -8.34
C ALA A 387 16.64 21.73 -9.19
N TYR A 388 17.66 21.49 -10.01
CA TYR A 388 18.26 22.47 -10.90
C TYR A 388 18.15 22.00 -12.35
N SER A 389 18.06 22.95 -13.26
CA SER A 389 17.97 22.63 -14.67
C SER A 389 19.29 22.10 -15.22
N VAL A 390 19.20 21.07 -16.06
CA VAL A 390 20.31 20.46 -16.81
C VAL A 390 20.57 21.19 -18.13
N PHE A 391 19.64 22.00 -18.63
CA PHE A 391 19.81 22.79 -19.86
C PHE A 391 19.75 24.29 -19.54
N PRO A 392 20.79 24.82 -18.85
CA PRO A 392 20.81 26.18 -18.33
C PRO A 392 20.78 27.25 -19.42
N ASP A 393 21.32 26.94 -20.59
CA ASP A 393 21.35 27.82 -21.77
C ASP A 393 20.11 27.64 -22.67
N GLY A 394 19.13 26.82 -22.25
CA GLY A 394 18.00 26.43 -23.08
C GLY A 394 18.34 25.27 -24.02
N PHE A 395 17.53 25.08 -25.06
CA PHE A 395 17.70 23.99 -26.02
C PHE A 395 17.58 24.50 -27.45
N LYS A 396 18.71 24.57 -28.17
CA LYS A 396 18.79 25.11 -29.54
C LYS A 396 18.11 26.48 -29.63
N ASP A 397 17.03 26.60 -30.40
CA ASP A 397 16.27 27.84 -30.60
C ASP A 397 15.28 28.16 -29.46
N LEU A 398 15.18 27.30 -28.44
CA LEU A 398 14.32 27.52 -27.28
C LEU A 398 15.10 28.27 -26.19
N PRO A 399 14.59 29.41 -25.68
CA PRO A 399 15.25 30.17 -24.64
C PRO A 399 15.38 29.35 -23.35
N PRO A 400 16.34 29.70 -22.48
CA PRO A 400 16.48 29.08 -21.18
C PRO A 400 15.20 29.22 -20.37
N GLY A 401 14.71 28.09 -19.88
CA GLY A 401 13.52 28.03 -19.03
C GLY A 401 13.84 28.27 -17.56
N MET A 402 12.99 27.73 -16.69
CA MET A 402 13.19 27.84 -15.23
C MET A 402 14.41 27.04 -14.79
N GLN A 403 15.31 27.70 -14.08
CA GLN A 403 16.62 27.17 -13.71
C GLN A 403 16.63 26.39 -12.39
N ARG A 404 15.64 26.64 -11.53
CA ARG A 404 15.55 26.06 -10.20
C ARG A 404 14.09 25.87 -9.81
N ALA A 405 13.80 24.71 -9.25
CA ALA A 405 12.57 24.44 -8.53
C ALA A 405 12.90 24.18 -7.05
N GLU A 406 12.11 24.73 -6.15
CA GLU A 406 12.29 24.50 -4.71
C GLU A 406 11.82 23.12 -4.27
N GLN A 407 10.77 22.62 -4.93
CA GLN A 407 10.15 21.34 -4.62
C GLN A 407 9.66 20.67 -5.90
N ILE A 408 10.44 19.73 -6.43
CA ILE A 408 10.00 18.78 -7.45
C ILE A 408 9.32 17.58 -6.80
N GLN A 409 8.47 16.90 -7.57
CA GLN A 409 7.91 15.61 -7.19
C GLN A 409 7.88 14.69 -8.41
N VAL A 410 8.62 13.59 -8.30
CA VAL A 410 8.80 12.61 -9.36
C VAL A 410 8.64 11.23 -8.74
N VAL A 411 7.79 10.39 -9.33
CA VAL A 411 7.81 8.95 -9.08
C VAL A 411 8.51 8.29 -10.25
N VAL A 412 9.56 7.52 -9.98
CA VAL A 412 10.29 6.76 -10.98
C VAL A 412 10.07 5.28 -10.73
N VAL A 413 9.72 4.55 -11.78
CA VAL A 413 9.56 3.09 -11.80
C VAL A 413 10.59 2.55 -12.80
N ALA A 414 11.47 1.67 -12.34
CA ALA A 414 12.58 1.13 -13.13
C ALA A 414 12.18 -0.04 -14.04
N ASP A 415 10.94 -0.05 -14.52
CA ASP A 415 10.36 -1.13 -15.33
C ASP A 415 9.18 -0.56 -16.14
N THR A 416 9.16 -0.77 -17.46
CA THR A 416 8.03 -0.40 -18.32
C THR A 416 6.99 -1.49 -18.47
N ASP A 417 7.37 -2.75 -18.28
CA ASP A 417 6.53 -3.93 -18.41
C ASP A 417 5.51 -4.04 -17.26
N VAL A 418 5.66 -3.27 -16.18
CA VAL A 418 4.60 -3.03 -15.17
C VAL A 418 3.28 -2.56 -15.82
N LEU A 419 3.39 -1.84 -16.95
CA LEU A 419 2.25 -1.34 -17.71
C LEU A 419 1.61 -2.40 -18.61
N ALA A 420 2.29 -3.51 -18.88
CA ALA A 420 1.86 -4.50 -19.85
C ALA A 420 0.79 -5.44 -19.27
N ASP A 421 -0.31 -5.62 -20.01
CA ASP A 421 -1.43 -6.49 -19.63
C ASP A 421 -0.97 -7.96 -19.48
N ALA A 422 0.02 -8.38 -20.27
CA ALA A 422 0.64 -9.73 -20.20
C ALA A 422 1.47 -9.97 -18.92
N VAL A 423 1.92 -8.91 -18.24
CA VAL A 423 2.57 -9.01 -16.92
C VAL A 423 1.52 -9.04 -15.81
N ASN A 424 0.37 -8.43 -16.06
CA ASN A 424 -0.69 -8.10 -15.11
C ASN A 424 -1.67 -9.25 -14.79
N THR A 425 -1.30 -10.49 -15.09
CA THR A 425 -2.20 -11.66 -15.25
C THR A 425 -2.98 -12.15 -14.01
N ALA A 426 -2.75 -11.57 -12.83
CA ALA A 426 -3.39 -11.99 -11.58
C ALA A 426 -4.51 -11.01 -11.17
N GLN A 427 -5.69 -11.54 -10.82
CA GLN A 427 -6.76 -10.77 -10.19
C GLN A 427 -6.68 -10.90 -8.66
N PRO A 428 -6.80 -9.80 -7.88
CA PRO A 428 -6.99 -8.41 -8.30
C PRO A 428 -5.73 -7.79 -8.92
N ASN A 429 -5.96 -6.89 -9.88
CA ASN A 429 -4.93 -6.26 -10.69
C ASN A 429 -4.12 -5.23 -9.87
N GLY A 430 -2.98 -5.67 -9.32
CA GLY A 430 -2.14 -4.86 -8.45
C GLY A 430 -1.28 -3.82 -9.18
N ASN A 431 -0.80 -4.11 -10.39
CA ASN A 431 0.01 -3.17 -11.16
C ASN A 431 -0.82 -1.95 -11.58
N THR A 432 -2.02 -2.18 -12.13
CA THR A 432 -2.88 -1.09 -12.55
C THR A 432 -3.30 -0.25 -11.34
N GLN A 433 -3.66 -0.89 -10.22
CA GLN A 433 -3.99 -0.16 -9.00
C GLN A 433 -2.81 0.71 -8.52
N PHE A 434 -1.58 0.20 -8.57
CA PHE A 434 -0.38 0.99 -8.23
C PHE A 434 -0.20 2.21 -9.14
N VAL A 435 -0.38 2.06 -10.45
CA VAL A 435 -0.29 3.16 -11.43
C VAL A 435 -1.39 4.20 -11.18
N LEU A 436 -2.64 3.76 -11.08
CA LEU A 436 -3.80 4.63 -10.86
C LEU A 436 -3.68 5.41 -9.54
N ASN A 437 -3.33 4.74 -8.44
CA ASN A 437 -3.10 5.40 -7.16
C ASN A 437 -2.00 6.46 -7.22
N THR A 438 -0.90 6.13 -7.90
CA THR A 438 0.22 7.05 -8.05
C THR A 438 -0.19 8.28 -8.84
N LEU A 439 -0.90 8.09 -9.95
CA LEU A 439 -1.41 9.17 -10.77
C LEU A 439 -2.45 10.03 -10.05
N ASP A 440 -3.40 9.41 -9.34
CA ASP A 440 -4.40 10.11 -8.52
C ASP A 440 -3.71 10.96 -7.45
N ASN A 441 -2.70 10.40 -6.76
CA ASN A 441 -1.91 11.11 -5.78
C ASN A 441 -1.10 12.27 -6.38
N LEU A 442 -0.50 12.10 -7.56
CA LEU A 442 0.27 13.17 -8.21
C LEU A 442 -0.62 14.29 -8.75
N ALA A 443 -1.83 13.95 -9.21
CA ALA A 443 -2.83 14.90 -9.70
C ALA A 443 -3.57 15.62 -8.56
N ALA A 444 -3.62 15.02 -7.36
CA ALA A 444 -4.28 15.59 -6.19
C ALA A 444 -3.68 16.94 -5.77
N PRO A 445 -4.52 17.84 -5.19
CA PRO A 445 -4.05 19.11 -4.66
C PRO A 445 -3.04 18.93 -3.54
N GLU A 446 -2.22 19.96 -3.32
CA GLU A 446 -1.14 19.92 -2.35
C GLU A 446 -1.62 19.63 -0.91
N ILE A 447 -2.81 20.10 -0.54
CA ILE A 447 -3.40 19.86 0.78
C ILE A 447 -3.56 18.37 1.06
N LEU A 448 -4.05 17.59 0.08
CA LEU A 448 -4.21 16.14 0.24
C LEU A 448 -2.86 15.42 0.32
N ARG A 449 -1.91 15.79 -0.52
CA ARG A 449 -0.59 15.12 -0.58
C ARG A 449 0.25 15.36 0.69
N ARG A 450 0.04 16.48 1.37
CA ARG A 450 0.67 16.79 2.66
C ARG A 450 0.04 16.05 3.83
N ILE A 451 -1.03 15.27 3.63
CA ILE A 451 -1.57 14.39 4.67
C ILE A 451 -0.61 13.22 4.80
N GLN A 452 0.34 13.36 5.72
CA GLN A 452 1.32 12.31 5.98
C GLN A 452 0.68 11.12 6.68
N PRO A 453 0.82 9.91 6.13
CA PRO A 453 0.39 8.69 6.78
C PRO A 453 1.18 8.50 8.07
N ARG A 454 0.50 8.12 9.15
CA ARG A 454 1.14 8.01 10.46
C ARG A 454 1.78 6.65 10.58
N VAL A 455 3.07 6.61 10.90
CA VAL A 455 3.78 5.37 11.21
C VAL A 455 3.28 4.87 12.58
N ILE A 456 2.42 3.86 12.57
CA ILE A 456 1.82 3.30 13.80
C ILE A 456 2.77 2.30 14.48
N THR A 457 3.76 1.76 13.75
CA THR A 457 4.75 0.81 14.28
C THR A 457 6.05 0.86 13.47
N GLN A 458 7.19 0.95 14.16
CA GLN A 458 8.46 0.54 13.54
C GLN A 458 8.42 -0.98 13.35
N PRO A 459 8.70 -1.50 12.15
CA PRO A 459 8.84 -2.93 11.98
C PRO A 459 10.00 -3.42 12.86
N LEU A 460 9.75 -4.46 13.66
CA LEU A 460 10.84 -5.12 14.38
C LEU A 460 11.70 -5.81 13.32
N HIS A 461 12.89 -5.28 13.04
CA HIS A 461 13.84 -5.87 12.08
C HIS A 461 14.05 -7.38 12.28
N ARG A 462 13.94 -7.87 13.52
CA ARG A 462 14.01 -9.30 13.82
C ARG A 462 12.86 -10.11 13.20
N LEU A 463 11.63 -9.58 13.18
CA LEU A 463 10.49 -10.24 12.54
C LEU A 463 10.63 -10.29 11.02
N GLU A 464 11.19 -9.24 10.42
CA GLU A 464 11.48 -9.21 8.98
C GLU A 464 12.50 -10.30 8.61
N HIS A 465 13.60 -10.38 9.35
CA HIS A 465 14.62 -11.40 9.13
C HIS A 465 14.04 -12.82 9.27
N MET A 466 13.26 -13.09 10.32
CA MET A 466 12.62 -14.39 10.51
C MET A 466 11.61 -14.73 9.41
N ARG A 467 10.95 -13.73 8.82
CA ARG A 467 10.05 -13.93 7.66
C ARG A 467 10.84 -14.30 6.42
N GLU A 468 11.93 -13.60 6.15
CA GLU A 468 12.81 -13.88 5.01
C GLU A 468 13.42 -15.29 5.13
N GLU A 469 13.91 -15.68 6.30
CA GLU A 469 14.41 -17.04 6.56
C GLU A 469 13.33 -18.11 6.34
N ALA A 470 12.10 -17.88 6.83
CA ALA A 470 10.98 -18.80 6.66
C ALA A 470 10.57 -18.91 5.18
N ALA A 471 10.55 -17.79 4.46
CA ALA A 471 10.25 -17.76 3.03
C ALA A 471 11.32 -18.49 2.21
N GLN A 472 12.60 -18.34 2.55
CA GLN A 472 13.69 -19.06 1.92
C GLN A 472 13.60 -20.58 2.19
N ALA A 473 13.34 -20.97 3.44
CA ALA A 473 13.16 -22.37 3.80
C ALA A 473 11.97 -22.99 3.06
N TYR A 474 10.86 -22.26 2.95
CA TYR A 474 9.70 -22.65 2.15
C TYR A 474 10.09 -22.88 0.70
N ARG A 475 10.76 -21.90 0.07
CA ARG A 475 11.16 -21.96 -1.35
C ARG A 475 11.99 -23.20 -1.63
N LYS A 476 13.07 -23.44 -0.86
CA LYS A 476 13.97 -24.59 -1.04
C LYS A 476 13.25 -25.94 -1.02
N SER A 477 12.18 -26.06 -0.23
CA SER A 477 11.41 -27.30 -0.12
C SER A 477 10.20 -27.34 -1.07
N ALA A 478 9.72 -26.20 -1.57
CA ALA A 478 8.54 -26.10 -2.43
C ALA A 478 8.84 -26.29 -3.93
N VAL A 479 10.07 -25.99 -4.41
CA VAL A 479 10.40 -26.00 -5.86
C VAL A 479 9.96 -27.29 -6.56
N GLU A 480 10.25 -28.46 -5.98
CA GLU A 480 9.93 -29.74 -6.63
C GLU A 480 8.42 -30.00 -6.65
N LEU A 481 7.70 -29.62 -5.59
CA LEU A 481 6.25 -29.78 -5.52
C LEU A 481 5.55 -28.81 -6.47
N GLU A 482 6.03 -27.57 -6.60
CA GLU A 482 5.52 -26.58 -7.56
C GLU A 482 5.73 -27.06 -9.00
N ARG A 483 6.94 -27.53 -9.33
CA ARG A 483 7.25 -28.09 -10.65
C ARG A 483 6.34 -29.27 -10.99
N ARG A 484 6.12 -30.17 -10.02
CA ARG A 484 5.20 -31.31 -10.18
C ARG A 484 3.76 -30.84 -10.38
N HIS A 485 3.31 -29.84 -9.62
CA HIS A 485 1.97 -29.26 -9.74
C HIS A 485 1.75 -28.65 -11.14
N GLU A 486 2.70 -27.86 -11.64
CA GLU A 486 2.63 -27.27 -12.98
C GLU A 486 2.60 -28.34 -14.09
N HIS A 487 3.42 -29.39 -13.96
CA HIS A 487 3.43 -30.50 -14.91
C HIS A 487 2.10 -31.28 -14.90
N THR A 488 1.54 -31.54 -13.72
CA THR A 488 0.24 -32.21 -13.56
C THR A 488 -0.91 -31.37 -14.13
N GLU A 489 -0.91 -30.05 -13.91
CA GLU A 489 -1.89 -29.12 -14.50
C GLU A 489 -1.84 -29.13 -16.03
N GLN A 490 -0.64 -29.06 -16.63
CA GLN A 490 -0.49 -29.10 -18.09
C GLN A 490 -0.91 -30.45 -18.67
N ALA A 491 -0.53 -31.56 -18.02
CA ALA A 491 -0.95 -32.89 -18.44
C ALA A 491 -2.48 -33.02 -18.41
N TRP A 492 -3.12 -32.44 -17.39
CA TRP A 492 -4.57 -32.39 -17.29
C TRP A 492 -5.20 -31.52 -18.39
N GLN A 493 -4.69 -30.31 -18.64
CA GLN A 493 -5.18 -29.42 -19.71
C GLN A 493 -5.06 -30.04 -21.11
N ARG A 494 -3.98 -30.80 -21.39
CA ARG A 494 -3.81 -31.52 -22.66
C ARG A 494 -4.84 -32.64 -22.84
N LEU A 495 -5.22 -33.30 -21.75
CA LEU A 495 -6.19 -34.40 -21.76
C LEU A 495 -7.64 -33.93 -21.62
N ASN A 496 -7.85 -32.69 -21.15
CA ASN A 496 -9.16 -32.07 -20.99
C ASN A 496 -9.13 -30.61 -21.47
N PRO A 497 -9.05 -30.38 -22.80
CA PRO A 497 -9.12 -29.03 -23.36
C PRO A 497 -10.47 -28.38 -23.07
N GLU A 498 -10.50 -27.08 -22.80
CA GLU A 498 -11.77 -26.35 -22.63
C GLU A 498 -12.56 -26.37 -23.95
N HIS A 499 -13.66 -27.12 -23.98
CA HIS A 499 -14.62 -27.04 -25.07
C HIS A 499 -15.54 -25.84 -24.83
N ALA A 500 -15.54 -24.87 -25.76
CA ALA A 500 -16.43 -23.69 -25.77
C ALA A 500 -17.93 -24.01 -25.99
N SER A 501 -18.33 -25.28 -25.90
CA SER A 501 -19.72 -25.70 -26.06
C SER A 501 -20.10 -26.69 -24.97
N LEU A 502 -21.24 -26.41 -24.31
CA LEU A 502 -21.96 -27.33 -23.41
C LEU A 502 -22.43 -28.56 -24.21
N VAL A 503 -21.50 -29.43 -24.58
CA VAL A 503 -21.82 -30.77 -25.05
C VAL A 503 -21.87 -31.66 -23.82
N THR A 504 -23.08 -32.08 -23.46
CA THR A 504 -23.32 -33.17 -22.51
C THR A 504 -22.89 -34.51 -23.12
N GLN A 505 -21.59 -34.66 -23.39
CA GLN A 505 -20.98 -35.99 -23.53
C GLN A 505 -20.46 -36.38 -22.16
N ALA A 506 -20.86 -37.57 -21.71
CA ALA A 506 -20.28 -38.18 -20.53
C ALA A 506 -18.76 -38.25 -20.75
N VAL A 507 -18.00 -37.45 -20.01
CA VAL A 507 -16.54 -37.52 -20.00
C VAL A 507 -16.19 -38.97 -19.71
N ASP A 508 -15.60 -39.68 -20.68
CA ASP A 508 -15.09 -41.03 -20.45
C ASP A 508 -14.13 -40.94 -19.26
N THR A 509 -14.52 -41.54 -18.13
CA THR A 509 -13.76 -41.56 -16.89
C THR A 509 -12.54 -42.44 -17.06
N ASN A 510 -11.55 -41.94 -17.78
CA ASN A 510 -10.27 -42.58 -17.95
C ASN A 510 -9.55 -42.57 -16.60
N THR A 511 -9.05 -43.70 -16.13
CA THR A 511 -8.40 -43.84 -14.81
C THR A 511 -7.21 -42.89 -14.65
N GLN A 512 -6.57 -42.51 -15.76
CA GLN A 512 -5.51 -41.50 -15.82
C GLN A 512 -6.01 -40.09 -15.47
N LEU A 513 -7.19 -39.67 -15.94
CA LEU A 513 -7.77 -38.36 -15.60
C LEU A 513 -8.14 -38.29 -14.11
N GLN A 514 -8.64 -39.38 -13.54
CA GLN A 514 -8.92 -39.45 -12.10
C GLN A 514 -7.64 -39.38 -11.25
N ALA A 515 -6.57 -40.04 -11.69
CA ALA A 515 -5.26 -39.96 -11.03
C ALA A 515 -4.68 -38.54 -11.08
N LEU A 516 -4.70 -37.89 -12.24
CA LEU A 516 -4.25 -36.50 -12.41
C LEU A 516 -5.08 -35.53 -11.57
N ASN A 517 -6.42 -35.68 -11.55
CA ASN A 517 -7.28 -34.84 -10.73
C ASN A 517 -7.01 -35.04 -9.23
N LYS A 518 -6.74 -36.28 -8.80
CA LYS A 518 -6.35 -36.56 -7.42
C LYS A 518 -5.02 -35.90 -7.06
N GLU A 519 -3.99 -36.02 -7.91
CA GLU A 519 -2.70 -35.37 -7.69
C GLU A 519 -2.83 -33.83 -7.66
N ARG A 520 -3.61 -33.27 -8.58
CA ARG A 520 -3.94 -31.83 -8.65
C ARG A 520 -4.56 -31.31 -7.34
N LEU A 521 -5.37 -32.11 -6.66
CA LEU A 521 -5.96 -31.73 -5.37
C LEU A 521 -5.01 -31.95 -4.18
N GLN A 522 -4.11 -32.94 -4.27
CA GLN A 522 -3.17 -33.27 -3.18
C GLN A 522 -1.99 -32.29 -3.12
N LEU A 523 -1.42 -31.91 -4.27
CA LEU A 523 -0.22 -31.08 -4.32
C LEU A 523 -0.40 -29.69 -3.65
N PRO A 524 -1.53 -28.96 -3.85
CA PRO A 524 -1.78 -27.73 -3.11
C PRO A 524 -1.84 -27.94 -1.59
N ILE A 525 -2.46 -29.04 -1.13
CA ILE A 525 -2.56 -29.36 0.30
C ILE A 525 -1.15 -29.57 0.90
N GLU A 526 -0.30 -30.30 0.19
CA GLU A 526 1.10 -30.51 0.59
C GLU A 526 1.89 -29.19 0.61
N LEU A 527 1.73 -28.35 -0.41
CA LEU A 527 2.34 -27.01 -0.47
C LEU A 527 1.88 -26.12 0.70
N HIS A 528 0.58 -26.14 1.04
CA HIS A 528 0.04 -25.41 2.19
C HIS A 528 0.59 -25.93 3.52
N ALA A 529 0.70 -27.25 3.69
CA ALA A 529 1.27 -27.87 4.89
C ALA A 529 2.76 -27.51 5.04
N LEU A 530 3.51 -27.54 3.94
CA LEU A 530 4.93 -27.18 3.89
C LEU A 530 5.13 -25.69 4.19
N LYS A 531 4.26 -24.81 3.69
CA LYS A 531 4.22 -23.39 4.08
C LYS A 531 3.98 -23.20 5.57
N ALA A 532 2.99 -23.91 6.13
CA ALA A 532 2.69 -23.84 7.55
C ALA A 532 3.88 -24.30 8.41
N GLN A 533 4.60 -25.34 7.98
CA GLN A 533 5.78 -25.84 8.67
C GLN A 533 6.95 -24.86 8.61
N ALA A 534 7.24 -24.30 7.43
CA ALA A 534 8.30 -23.31 7.25
C ALA A 534 8.08 -22.04 8.09
N TYR A 535 6.82 -21.58 8.20
CA TYR A 535 6.45 -20.40 8.98
C TYR A 535 6.17 -20.67 10.47
N ALA A 536 6.24 -21.93 10.93
CA ALA A 536 5.94 -22.29 12.32
C ALA A 536 6.81 -21.57 13.37
N PRO A 537 8.14 -21.37 13.17
CA PRO A 537 8.98 -20.63 14.13
C PRO A 537 8.54 -19.16 14.29
N LEU A 538 8.22 -18.49 13.17
CA LEU A 538 7.70 -17.13 13.16
C LEU A 538 6.38 -17.05 13.93
N GLN A 539 5.44 -17.95 13.65
CA GLN A 539 4.16 -17.98 14.34
C GLN A 539 4.29 -18.27 15.85
N ARG A 540 5.28 -19.06 16.27
CA ARG A 540 5.56 -19.28 17.70
C ARG A 540 6.12 -18.01 18.36
N PHE A 541 7.04 -17.32 17.69
CA PHE A 541 7.61 -16.07 18.19
C PHE A 541 6.55 -14.97 18.28
N GLU A 542 5.72 -14.80 17.24
CA GLU A 542 4.59 -13.86 17.27
C GLU A 542 3.61 -14.18 18.41
N ARG A 543 3.28 -15.46 18.63
CA ARG A 543 2.43 -15.88 19.74
C ARG A 543 3.06 -15.61 21.10
N TYR A 544 4.37 -15.84 21.26
CA TYR A 544 5.11 -15.53 22.48
C TYR A 544 5.11 -14.03 22.77
N LEU A 545 5.39 -13.20 21.77
CA LEU A 545 5.40 -11.75 21.90
C LEU A 545 4.00 -11.21 22.25
N LYS A 546 2.97 -11.70 21.56
CA LYS A 546 1.57 -11.40 21.88
C LYS A 546 1.23 -11.80 23.32
N GLY A 547 1.63 -13.00 23.75
CA GLY A 547 1.43 -13.49 25.11
C GLY A 547 2.13 -12.63 26.17
N LEU A 548 3.37 -12.22 25.90
CA LEU A 548 4.13 -11.33 26.77
C LEU A 548 3.42 -9.99 26.94
N MET A 549 3.02 -9.33 25.85
CA MET A 549 2.31 -8.05 25.89
C MET A 549 0.95 -8.14 26.60
N ILE A 550 0.22 -9.24 26.41
CA ILE A 550 -1.05 -9.49 27.09
C ILE A 550 -0.83 -9.70 28.60
N ALA A 551 0.26 -10.38 29.00
CA ALA A 551 0.57 -10.66 30.40
C ALA A 551 1.16 -9.46 31.17
N THR A 552 1.87 -8.55 30.49
CA THR A 552 2.52 -7.40 31.16
C THR A 552 1.52 -6.42 31.78
N MET A 553 0.40 -6.13 31.11
CA MET A 553 -0.62 -5.20 31.60
C MET A 553 -1.25 -5.62 32.94
N PRO A 554 -1.82 -6.84 33.09
CA PRO A 554 -2.38 -7.28 34.36
C PRO A 554 -1.32 -7.42 35.45
N LEU A 555 -0.08 -7.82 35.11
CA LEU A 555 1.01 -7.91 36.09
C LEU A 555 1.38 -6.52 36.64
N LEU A 556 1.42 -5.52 35.76
CA LEU A 556 1.69 -4.12 36.15
C LEU A 556 0.54 -3.56 37.02
N LEU A 557 -0.72 -3.86 36.70
CA LEU A 557 -1.87 -3.51 37.55
C LEU A 557 -1.81 -4.18 38.92
N CYS A 558 -1.44 -5.46 38.98
CA CYS A 558 -1.22 -6.18 40.23
C CYS A 558 -0.10 -5.55 41.07
N LEU A 559 1.01 -5.13 40.43
CA LEU A 559 2.11 -4.43 41.11
C LEU A 559 1.68 -3.05 41.63
N ILE A 560 0.88 -2.29 40.87
CA ILE A 560 0.32 -1.01 41.33
C ILE A 560 -0.63 -1.24 42.51
N ALA A 561 -1.54 -2.20 42.42
CA ALA A 561 -2.45 -2.55 43.51
C ALA A 561 -1.68 -2.98 44.77
N TRP A 562 -0.64 -3.80 44.61
CA TRP A 562 0.20 -4.24 45.72
C TRP A 562 0.98 -3.09 46.37
N SER A 563 1.54 -2.17 45.57
CA SER A 563 2.24 -0.99 46.09
C SER A 563 1.29 -0.04 46.85
N LEU A 564 0.06 0.15 46.38
CA LEU A 564 -0.98 0.91 47.09
C LEU A 564 -1.36 0.26 48.43
N VAL A 565 -1.50 -1.07 48.48
CA VAL A 565 -1.78 -1.80 49.72
C VAL A 565 -0.64 -1.67 50.72
N LEU A 566 0.61 -1.79 50.27
CA LEU A 566 1.80 -1.60 51.11
C LEU A 566 1.90 -0.16 51.64
N TYR A 567 1.61 0.83 50.81
CA TYR A 567 1.58 2.25 51.20
C TYR A 567 0.51 2.52 52.27
N GLN A 568 -0.71 1.98 52.09
CA GLN A 568 -1.79 2.10 53.07
C GLN A 568 -1.47 1.38 54.39
N ARG A 569 -0.84 0.21 54.34
CA ARG A 569 -0.40 -0.51 55.55
C ARG A 569 0.67 0.26 56.33
N ARG A 570 1.67 0.82 55.65
CA ARG A 570 2.71 1.65 56.30
C ARG A 570 2.13 2.90 56.96
N ARG A 571 1.13 3.55 56.35
CA ARG A 571 0.41 4.68 56.96
C ARG A 571 -0.41 4.28 58.20
N ARG A 572 -0.98 3.07 58.23
CA ARG A 572 -1.73 2.56 59.40
C ARG A 572 -0.84 2.10 60.55
N SER A 573 0.37 1.61 60.26
CA SER A 573 1.36 1.23 61.29
C SER A 573 2.13 2.42 61.87
N ALA A 574 1.99 3.62 61.30
CA ALA A 574 2.57 4.87 61.81
C ALA A 574 1.57 5.69 62.65
N ALA A 575 0.63 5.03 63.34
CA ALA A 575 -0.09 5.64 64.46
C ALA A 575 0.70 5.34 65.75
N PRO A 576 1.33 6.34 66.40
CA PRO A 576 2.12 6.09 67.61
C PRO A 576 1.19 5.72 68.77
N ALA A 577 1.56 4.65 69.47
CA ALA A 577 1.14 4.45 70.84
C ALA A 577 1.83 5.53 71.70
N ALA A 578 1.05 6.35 72.41
CA ALA A 578 1.50 7.11 73.57
C ALA A 578 0.29 7.52 74.43
N TYR A 579 0.23 6.93 75.64
CA TYR A 579 -0.30 7.37 76.95
C TYR A 579 -1.69 8.03 77.04
N ASP A 580 -2.60 7.63 77.95
CA ASP A 580 -2.44 6.96 79.26
C ASP A 580 -3.06 5.56 79.38
#